data_AF-A0A6P8Q3Y3-F1
#
_entry.id   AF-A0A6P8Q3Y3-F1
#
_cell.length_a   1.000
_cell.length_b   1.000
_cell.length_c   1.000
_cell.angle_alpha   90.00
_cell.angle_beta   90.00
_cell.angle_gamma   90.00
#
_symmetry.space_group_name_H-M   'P 1'
#
loop_
_entity.id
_entity.type
_entity.pdbx_description
1 polymer ?
#
loop_
_entity_poly.entity_id
_entity_poly.type
_entity_poly.pdbx_seq_one_letter_code
_entity_poly.pdbx_strand_id
1 'polypeptide(L)'
;MFLNRLAVGLVFCLFHLTAYFTNKYVLSVLKFTYPTLFQGWQTLVGGLLLHISWKLSWVEISSSSRSQVLSWLPASVLFVGNIYAGSRALSKLPIPVFFTLQNAAEVVSCGLQSFIQKEHISLIKICSLLFLLIAAICLPLHDSQFDPDGYFWAVVHLSCVGGYKSFQKSHKSTVLSDLDQQYINYIFSIVLLSVASHPTVVRYC
;
A
#
# COMPACT_ATOMS: atom_id res chain seq x y z
N MET A 1 -7.31 15.24 -25.72
CA MET A 1 -7.34 13.95 -24.99
C MET A 1 -5.97 13.53 -24.44
N PHE A 2 -4.88 13.58 -25.23
CA PHE A 2 -3.51 13.27 -24.75
C PHE A 2 -3.00 14.24 -23.66
N LEU A 3 -3.18 15.55 -23.87
CA LEU A 3 -2.75 16.58 -22.90
C LEU A 3 -3.42 16.42 -21.53
N ASN A 4 -4.71 16.08 -21.48
CA ASN A 4 -5.42 15.84 -20.23
C ASN A 4 -4.90 14.60 -19.49
N ARG A 5 -4.53 13.53 -20.21
CA ARG A 5 -3.93 12.33 -19.59
C ARG A 5 -2.55 12.61 -19.03
N LEU A 6 -1.74 13.41 -19.75
CA LEU A 6 -0.44 13.86 -19.27
C LEU A 6 -0.58 14.73 -18.02
N ALA A 7 -1.49 15.69 -18.04
CA ALA A 7 -1.76 16.56 -16.90
C ALA A 7 -2.17 15.75 -15.66
N VAL A 8 -3.10 14.79 -15.80
CA VAL A 8 -3.49 13.89 -14.71
C VAL A 8 -2.31 13.08 -14.18
N GLY A 9 -1.46 12.55 -15.07
CA GLY A 9 -0.25 11.84 -14.66
C GLY A 9 0.74 12.71 -13.89
N LEU A 10 0.98 13.95 -14.33
CA LEU A 10 1.86 14.89 -13.64
C LEU A 10 1.30 15.29 -12.27
N VAL A 11 0.00 15.56 -12.19
CA VAL A 11 -0.68 15.87 -10.93
C VAL A 11 -0.56 14.69 -9.97
N PHE A 12 -0.79 13.47 -10.45
CA PHE A 12 -0.60 12.26 -9.65
C PHE A 12 0.83 12.13 -9.12
N CYS A 13 1.84 12.29 -9.98
CA CYS A 13 3.24 12.23 -9.56
C CYS A 13 3.59 13.30 -8.52
N LEU A 14 3.12 14.53 -8.69
CA LEU A 14 3.35 15.62 -7.74
C LEU A 14 2.75 15.31 -6.37
N PHE A 15 1.48 14.89 -6.31
CA PHE A 15 0.83 14.52 -5.05
C PHE A 15 1.49 13.30 -4.41
N HIS A 16 1.86 12.30 -5.21
CA HIS A 16 2.54 11.10 -4.74
C HIS A 16 3.89 11.45 -4.09
N LEU A 17 4.74 12.20 -4.78
CA LEU A 17 6.03 12.63 -4.23
C LEU A 17 5.85 13.48 -2.97
N THR A 18 4.96 14.47 -3.00
CA THR A 18 4.66 15.33 -1.85
C THR A 18 4.23 14.49 -0.63
N ALA A 19 3.37 13.50 -0.83
CA ALA A 19 2.93 12.60 0.23
C ALA A 19 4.11 11.81 0.84
N TYR A 20 4.99 11.24 0.02
CA TYR A 20 6.17 10.50 0.52
C TYR A 20 7.17 11.40 1.25
N PHE A 21 7.46 12.59 0.73
CA PHE A 21 8.31 13.55 1.44
C PHE A 21 7.71 14.00 2.76
N THR A 22 6.40 14.27 2.79
CA THR A 22 5.69 14.66 4.02
C THR A 22 5.71 13.51 5.03
N ASN A 23 5.40 12.29 4.60
CA ASN A 23 5.46 11.10 5.46
C ASN A 23 6.87 10.88 6.01
N LYS A 24 7.90 10.97 5.17
CA LYS A 24 9.30 10.83 5.58
C LYS A 24 9.68 11.91 6.61
N TYR A 25 9.27 13.16 6.39
CA TYR A 25 9.52 14.24 7.32
C TYR A 25 8.87 13.98 8.70
N VAL A 26 7.59 13.60 8.72
CA VAL A 26 6.88 13.29 9.97
C VAL A 26 7.51 12.10 10.71
N LEU A 27 7.85 11.04 9.98
CA LEU A 27 8.34 9.79 10.58
C LEU A 27 9.80 9.87 11.01
N SER A 28 10.67 10.51 10.22
CA SER A 28 12.12 10.53 10.46
C SER A 28 12.60 11.81 11.14
N VAL A 29 12.05 12.98 10.77
CA VAL A 29 12.54 14.28 11.29
C VAL A 29 11.78 14.67 12.56
N LEU A 30 10.44 14.63 12.52
CA LEU A 30 9.62 14.89 13.71
C LEU A 30 9.64 13.73 14.71
N LYS A 31 10.22 12.58 14.32
CA LYS A 31 10.34 11.35 15.12
C LYS A 31 9.02 10.85 15.68
N PHE A 32 7.92 11.04 14.95
CA PHE A 32 6.60 10.58 15.39
C PHE A 32 6.59 9.05 15.51
N THR A 33 6.60 8.56 16.75
CA THR A 33 6.96 7.17 17.07
C THR A 33 5.76 6.22 17.14
N TYR A 34 4.59 6.65 16.64
CA TYR A 34 3.34 5.87 16.67
C TYR A 34 2.78 5.61 15.25
N PRO A 35 3.38 4.68 14.47
CA PRO A 35 2.94 4.41 13.10
C PRO A 35 1.48 3.94 12.99
N THR A 36 0.95 3.23 14.00
CA THR A 36 -0.46 2.80 14.03
C THR A 36 -1.41 3.99 14.13
N LEU A 37 -1.10 4.95 15.01
CA LEU A 37 -1.89 6.19 15.15
C LEU A 37 -1.76 7.06 13.90
N PHE A 38 -0.55 7.16 13.33
CA PHE A 38 -0.30 7.92 12.11
C PHE A 38 -1.12 7.38 10.93
N GLN A 39 -1.06 6.07 10.69
CA GLN A 39 -1.82 5.42 9.62
C GLN A 39 -3.32 5.40 9.90
N GLY A 40 -3.72 5.23 11.16
CA GLY A 40 -5.12 5.32 11.60
C GLY A 40 -5.70 6.69 11.31
N TRP A 41 -4.95 7.76 11.58
CA TRP A 41 -5.35 9.13 11.26
C TRP A 41 -5.45 9.36 9.74
N GLN A 42 -4.47 8.92 8.95
CA GLN A 42 -4.50 9.07 7.49
C GLN A 42 -5.72 8.37 6.87
N THR A 43 -6.01 7.14 7.33
CA THR A 43 -7.16 6.37 6.84
C THR A 43 -8.50 6.91 7.35
N LEU A 44 -8.54 7.50 8.56
CA LEU A 44 -9.71 8.22 9.07
C LEU A 44 -10.01 9.45 8.21
N VAL A 45 -9.03 10.33 8.00
CA VAL A 45 -9.22 11.55 7.19
C VAL A 45 -9.58 11.17 5.75
N GLY A 46 -8.89 10.20 5.16
CA GLY A 46 -9.22 9.69 3.83
C GLY A 46 -10.64 9.10 3.74
N GLY A 47 -11.05 8.33 4.74
CA GLY A 47 -12.40 7.76 4.86
C GLY A 47 -13.49 8.83 4.99
N LEU A 48 -13.26 9.84 5.83
CA LEU A 48 -14.18 10.96 6.01
C LEU A 48 -14.33 11.78 4.72
N LEU A 49 -13.22 12.12 4.06
CA LEU A 49 -13.26 12.85 2.78
C LEU A 49 -14.01 12.05 1.72
N LEU A 50 -13.78 10.74 1.63
CA LEU A 50 -14.46 9.87 0.69
C LEU A 50 -15.96 9.77 1.02
N HIS A 51 -16.32 9.66 2.30
CA HIS A 51 -17.70 9.62 2.75
C HIS A 51 -18.45 10.94 2.47
N ILE A 52 -17.83 12.09 2.73
CA ILE A 52 -18.39 13.40 2.42
C ILE A 52 -18.56 13.55 0.91
N SER A 53 -17.56 13.16 0.12
CA SER A 53 -17.64 13.22 -1.35
C SER A 53 -18.78 12.37 -1.88
N TRP A 54 -19.03 11.20 -1.27
CA TRP A 54 -20.18 10.37 -1.61
C TRP A 54 -21.51 11.04 -1.25
N LYS A 55 -21.61 11.67 -0.08
CA LYS A 55 -22.80 12.42 0.34
C LYS A 55 -23.10 13.63 -0.55
N LEU A 56 -22.06 14.24 -1.11
CA LEU A 56 -22.17 15.35 -2.06
C LEU A 56 -22.40 14.88 -3.52
N SER A 57 -22.53 13.57 -3.75
CA SER A 57 -22.64 12.97 -5.09
C SER A 57 -21.48 13.32 -6.04
N TRP A 58 -20.30 13.65 -5.49
CA TRP A 58 -19.08 13.85 -6.27
C TRP A 58 -18.46 12.54 -6.72
N VAL A 59 -18.77 11.45 -6.00
CA VAL A 59 -18.32 10.10 -6.30
C VAL A 59 -19.46 9.10 -6.08
N GLU A 60 -19.48 8.05 -6.90
CA GLU A 60 -20.42 6.95 -6.78
C GLU A 60 -19.78 5.80 -5.98
N ILE A 61 -20.31 5.54 -4.79
CA ILE A 61 -19.97 4.36 -3.97
C ILE A 61 -21.19 3.45 -4.00
N SER A 62 -21.00 2.21 -4.45
CA SER A 62 -22.07 1.23 -4.56
C SER A 62 -22.38 0.63 -3.19
N SER A 63 -23.66 0.29 -2.95
CA SER A 63 -24.04 -0.43 -1.73
C SER A 63 -23.56 -1.89 -1.83
N SER A 64 -22.36 -2.16 -1.32
CA SER A 64 -21.80 -3.51 -1.31
C SER A 64 -22.58 -4.41 -0.35
N SER A 65 -22.92 -5.63 -0.78
CA SER A 65 -23.56 -6.61 0.08
C SER A 65 -22.59 -7.10 1.16
N ARG A 66 -23.13 -7.56 2.30
CA ARG A 66 -22.30 -8.08 3.41
C ARG A 66 -21.37 -9.20 2.97
N SER A 67 -21.82 -10.07 2.05
CA SER A 67 -21.00 -11.15 1.49
C SER A 67 -19.78 -10.60 0.73
N GLN A 68 -19.97 -9.53 -0.05
CA GLN A 68 -18.90 -8.91 -0.82
C GLN A 68 -17.87 -8.25 0.11
N VAL A 69 -18.33 -7.54 1.14
CA VAL A 69 -17.45 -6.94 2.17
C VAL A 69 -16.66 -8.03 2.90
N LEU A 70 -17.32 -9.12 3.33
CA LEU A 70 -16.66 -10.25 4.00
C LEU A 70 -15.61 -10.92 3.10
N SER A 71 -15.91 -11.10 1.82
CA SER A 71 -14.96 -11.66 0.85
C SER A 71 -13.75 -10.76 0.61
N TRP A 72 -13.88 -9.44 0.84
CA TRP A 72 -12.81 -8.46 0.67
C TRP A 72 -11.90 -8.31 1.90
N LEU A 73 -12.30 -8.85 3.06
CA LEU A 73 -11.52 -8.71 4.30
C LEU A 73 -10.05 -9.14 4.19
N PRO A 74 -9.67 -10.25 3.50
CA PRO A 74 -8.27 -10.59 3.31
C PRO A 74 -7.47 -9.50 2.57
N ALA A 75 -8.07 -8.87 1.56
CA ALA A 75 -7.47 -7.74 0.87
C ALA A 75 -7.29 -6.54 1.81
N SER A 76 -8.30 -6.24 2.64
CA SER A 76 -8.19 -5.16 3.61
C SER A 76 -7.10 -5.42 4.66
N VAL A 77 -6.88 -6.67 5.11
CA VAL A 77 -5.72 -7.03 5.96
C VAL A 77 -4.40 -6.75 5.25
N LEU A 78 -4.26 -7.15 3.98
CA LEU A 78 -3.07 -6.87 3.18
C LEU A 78 -2.88 -5.36 2.98
N PHE A 79 -3.96 -4.59 2.84
CA PHE A 79 -3.92 -3.13 2.76
C PHE A 79 -3.40 -2.51 4.07
N VAL A 80 -3.90 -2.95 5.24
CA VAL A 80 -3.39 -2.47 6.55
C VAL A 80 -1.90 -2.81 6.70
N GLY A 81 -1.51 -4.04 6.34
CA GLY A 81 -0.10 -4.46 6.35
C GLY A 81 0.77 -3.59 5.45
N ASN A 82 0.30 -3.29 4.23
CA ASN A 82 0.97 -2.42 3.27
C ASN A 82 1.25 -1.02 3.87
N ILE A 83 0.22 -0.33 4.38
CA ILE A 83 0.36 1.05 4.88
C ILE A 83 1.21 1.11 6.16
N TYR A 84 1.09 0.12 7.04
CA TYR A 84 1.86 0.03 8.28
C TYR A 84 3.33 -0.29 8.00
N ALA A 85 3.60 -1.38 7.27
CA ALA A 85 4.97 -1.78 6.92
C ALA A 85 5.65 -0.74 6.04
N GLY A 86 4.91 -0.12 5.12
CA GLY A 86 5.40 0.97 4.28
C GLY A 86 5.87 2.16 5.12
N SER A 87 5.09 2.56 6.13
CA SER A 87 5.48 3.65 7.04
C SER A 87 6.72 3.29 7.87
N ARG A 88 6.80 2.06 8.38
CA ARG A 88 7.98 1.58 9.13
C ARG A 88 9.23 1.58 8.25
N ALA A 89 9.15 1.03 7.05
CA ALA A 89 10.25 1.01 6.08
C ALA A 89 10.67 2.42 5.68
N LEU A 90 9.71 3.29 5.32
CA LEU A 90 9.96 4.68 4.93
C LEU A 90 10.60 5.49 6.07
N SER A 91 10.28 5.20 7.32
CA SER A 91 10.91 5.89 8.47
C SER A 91 12.42 5.63 8.56
N LYS A 92 12.88 4.45 8.12
CA LYS A 92 14.29 4.03 8.21
C LYS A 92 15.04 4.23 6.90
N LEU A 93 14.46 3.84 5.78
CA LEU A 93 15.13 3.83 4.48
C LEU A 93 15.06 5.20 3.80
N PRO A 94 16.10 5.60 3.05
CA PRO A 94 16.01 6.73 2.13
C PRO A 94 14.89 6.55 1.11
N ILE A 95 14.23 7.63 0.70
CA ILE A 95 13.11 7.57 -0.27
C ILE A 95 13.50 6.84 -1.57
N PRO A 96 14.67 7.08 -2.20
CA PRO A 96 15.05 6.36 -3.41
C PRO A 96 15.22 4.85 -3.20
N VAL A 97 15.77 4.45 -2.06
CA VAL A 97 15.92 3.03 -1.66
C VAL A 97 14.55 2.40 -1.50
N PHE A 98 13.65 3.08 -0.77
CA PHE A 98 12.28 2.63 -0.56
C PHE A 98 11.52 2.44 -1.89
N PHE A 99 11.58 3.41 -2.81
CA PHE A 99 10.91 3.29 -4.12
C PHE A 99 11.46 2.15 -4.97
N THR A 100 12.77 1.91 -4.92
CA THR A 100 13.39 0.80 -5.67
C THR A 100 12.86 -0.54 -5.17
N LEU A 101 12.79 -0.74 -3.85
CA LEU A 101 12.24 -1.95 -3.24
C LEU A 101 10.73 -2.09 -3.46
N GLN A 102 9.98 -1.00 -3.34
CA GLN A 102 8.54 -0.98 -3.56
C GLN A 102 8.16 -1.41 -4.99
N ASN A 103 8.96 -1.04 -6.00
CA ASN A 103 8.72 -1.46 -7.38
C ASN A 103 8.80 -2.99 -7.55
N ALA A 104 9.57 -3.69 -6.71
CA ALA A 104 9.63 -5.15 -6.73
C ALA A 104 8.35 -5.84 -6.24
N ALA A 105 7.39 -5.11 -5.67
CA ALA A 105 6.05 -5.64 -5.39
C ALA A 105 5.34 -6.14 -6.66
N GLU A 106 5.70 -5.63 -7.84
CA GLU A 106 5.19 -6.13 -9.11
C GLU A 106 5.64 -7.57 -9.40
N VAL A 107 6.85 -7.95 -8.97
CA VAL A 107 7.36 -9.33 -9.07
C VAL A 107 6.50 -10.26 -8.23
N VAL A 108 6.19 -9.87 -6.99
CA VAL A 108 5.30 -10.63 -6.10
C VAL A 108 3.90 -10.74 -6.70
N SER A 109 3.31 -9.63 -7.14
CA SER A 109 1.97 -9.61 -7.73
C SER A 109 1.87 -10.53 -8.95
N CYS A 110 2.84 -10.45 -9.86
CA CYS A 110 2.85 -11.26 -11.07
C CYS A 110 3.11 -12.74 -10.77
N GLY A 111 4.05 -13.04 -9.88
CA GLY A 111 4.36 -14.42 -9.48
C GLY A 111 3.15 -15.11 -8.85
N LEU A 112 2.47 -14.45 -7.91
CA LEU A 112 1.25 -14.96 -7.28
C LEU A 112 0.13 -15.15 -8.31
N GLN A 113 -0.04 -14.19 -9.21
CA GLN A 113 -1.09 -14.30 -10.23
C GLN A 113 -0.83 -15.45 -11.19
N SER A 114 0.40 -15.65 -11.65
CA SER A 114 0.76 -16.78 -12.52
C SER A 114 0.60 -18.11 -11.81
N PHE A 115 0.85 -18.17 -10.50
CA PHE A 115 0.60 -19.36 -9.70
C PHE A 115 -0.90 -19.68 -9.59
N ILE A 116 -1.74 -18.68 -9.32
CA ILE A 116 -3.19 -18.85 -9.08
C ILE A 116 -3.95 -19.07 -10.39
N GLN A 117 -3.73 -18.23 -11.39
CA GLN A 117 -4.54 -18.16 -12.62
C GLN A 117 -3.90 -18.86 -13.82
N LYS A 118 -2.64 -19.34 -13.68
CA LYS A 118 -1.86 -19.95 -14.78
C LYS A 118 -1.82 -19.08 -16.04
N GLU A 119 -1.87 -17.75 -15.87
CA GLU A 119 -1.80 -16.80 -16.99
C GLU A 119 -0.42 -16.86 -17.66
N HIS A 120 -0.43 -16.81 -19.00
CA HIS A 120 0.78 -16.74 -19.80
C HIS A 120 1.38 -15.33 -19.72
N ILE A 121 2.61 -15.21 -19.18
CA ILE A 121 3.33 -13.94 -19.08
C ILE A 121 4.10 -13.69 -20.38
N SER A 122 4.01 -12.48 -20.94
CA SER A 122 4.81 -12.11 -22.11
C SER A 122 6.30 -11.99 -21.79
N LEU A 123 7.18 -12.28 -22.75
CA LEU A 123 8.63 -12.19 -22.56
C LEU A 123 9.09 -10.79 -22.12
N ILE A 124 8.51 -9.74 -22.70
CA ILE A 124 8.83 -8.35 -22.31
C ILE A 124 8.52 -8.12 -20.82
N LYS A 125 7.39 -8.65 -20.35
CA LYS A 125 7.01 -8.53 -18.94
C LYS A 125 7.96 -9.34 -18.05
N ILE A 126 8.35 -10.55 -18.45
CA ILE A 126 9.37 -11.34 -17.74
C ILE A 126 10.69 -10.55 -17.63
N CYS A 127 11.19 -9.98 -18.73
CA CYS A 127 12.40 -9.16 -18.70
C CYS A 127 12.28 -7.98 -17.73
N SER A 128 11.16 -7.28 -17.73
CA SER A 128 10.90 -6.18 -16.78
C SER A 128 10.90 -6.65 -15.33
N LEU A 129 10.27 -7.79 -15.03
CA LEU A 129 10.26 -8.37 -13.68
C LEU A 129 11.67 -8.78 -13.22
N LEU A 130 12.50 -9.32 -14.13
CA LEU A 130 13.90 -9.65 -13.82
C LEU A 130 14.70 -8.38 -13.48
N PHE A 131 14.54 -7.30 -14.24
CA PHE A 131 15.21 -6.02 -13.92
C PHE A 131 14.80 -5.49 -12.55
N LEU A 132 13.51 -5.54 -12.22
CA LEU A 132 13.00 -5.13 -10.89
C LEU A 132 13.57 -6.00 -9.77
N LEU A 133 13.63 -7.32 -9.99
CA LEU A 133 14.16 -8.28 -9.02
C LEU A 133 15.66 -8.07 -8.80
N ILE A 134 16.44 -7.92 -9.88
CA ILE A 134 17.88 -7.65 -9.80
C ILE A 134 18.12 -6.34 -9.06
N ALA A 135 17.39 -5.27 -9.38
CA ALA A 135 17.53 -3.99 -8.70
C ALA A 135 17.27 -4.11 -7.18
N ALA A 136 16.20 -4.82 -6.78
CA ALA A 136 15.87 -5.01 -5.37
C ALA A 136 16.87 -5.89 -4.61
N ILE A 137 17.52 -6.86 -5.27
CA ILE A 137 18.56 -7.71 -4.66
C ILE A 137 19.90 -6.99 -4.57
N CYS A 138 20.32 -6.30 -5.64
CA CYS A 138 21.60 -5.61 -5.68
C CYS A 138 21.66 -4.41 -4.73
N LEU A 139 20.53 -3.74 -4.48
CA LEU A 139 20.46 -2.54 -3.66
C LEU A 139 20.99 -2.73 -2.23
N PRO A 140 20.48 -3.69 -1.41
CA PRO A 140 21.01 -3.90 -0.05
C PRO A 140 22.49 -4.33 -0.01
N LEU A 141 23.02 -4.94 -1.08
CA LEU A 141 24.43 -5.33 -1.15
C LEU A 141 25.37 -4.12 -1.32
N HIS A 142 24.85 -3.00 -1.80
CA HIS A 142 25.63 -1.79 -2.10
C HIS A 142 25.15 -0.56 -1.31
N ASP A 143 24.22 -0.73 -0.38
CA ASP A 143 23.72 0.37 0.46
C ASP A 143 24.70 0.65 1.60
N SER A 144 25.35 1.81 1.57
CA SER A 144 26.26 2.26 2.62
C SER A 144 25.53 2.63 3.92
N GLN A 145 24.20 2.80 3.87
CA GLN A 145 23.33 3.11 5.00
C GLN A 145 22.37 1.96 5.32
N PHE A 146 22.83 0.72 5.14
CA PHE A 146 22.03 -0.47 5.36
C PHE A 146 21.41 -0.53 6.78
N ASP A 147 20.08 -0.45 6.86
CA ASP A 147 19.30 -0.62 8.09
C ASP A 147 18.49 -1.93 7.99
N PRO A 148 18.87 -3.00 8.72
CA PRO A 148 18.20 -4.30 8.61
C PRO A 148 16.72 -4.26 8.99
N ASP A 149 16.32 -3.42 9.95
CA ASP A 149 14.91 -3.25 10.29
C ASP A 149 14.15 -2.59 9.13
N GLY A 150 14.74 -1.58 8.51
CA GLY A 150 14.19 -0.88 7.35
C GLY A 150 13.94 -1.84 6.18
N TYR A 151 14.93 -2.66 5.85
CA TYR A 151 14.82 -3.67 4.79
C TYR A 151 13.83 -4.78 5.15
N PHE A 152 13.79 -5.24 6.40
CA PHE A 152 12.77 -6.20 6.86
C PHE A 152 11.36 -5.66 6.63
N TRP A 153 11.07 -4.42 7.07
CA TRP A 153 9.78 -3.80 6.84
C TRP A 153 9.49 -3.55 5.35
N ALA A 154 10.50 -3.29 4.53
CA ALA A 154 10.33 -3.15 3.08
C ALA A 154 9.92 -4.47 2.41
N VAL A 155 10.47 -5.60 2.85
CA VAL A 155 10.06 -6.95 2.39
C VAL A 155 8.61 -7.25 2.79
N VAL A 156 8.22 -6.93 4.01
CA VAL A 156 6.82 -7.06 4.45
C VAL A 156 5.91 -6.17 3.60
N HIS A 157 6.29 -4.90 3.39
CA HIS A 157 5.55 -3.95 2.58
C HIS A 157 5.34 -4.43 1.15
N LEU A 158 6.41 -4.81 0.42
CA LEU A 158 6.29 -5.26 -0.97
C LEU A 158 5.49 -6.57 -1.08
N SER A 159 5.54 -7.43 -0.07
CA SER A 159 4.73 -8.66 -0.01
C SER A 159 3.24 -8.33 0.16
N CYS A 160 2.91 -7.40 1.05
CA CYS A 160 1.54 -6.90 1.23
C CYS A 160 1.01 -6.19 -0.02
N VAL A 161 1.82 -5.32 -0.66
CA VAL A 161 1.44 -4.65 -1.92
C VAL A 161 1.21 -5.66 -3.03
N GLY A 162 2.13 -6.61 -3.21
CA GLY A 162 2.03 -7.65 -4.24
C GLY A 162 0.84 -8.57 -4.02
N GLY A 163 0.63 -9.02 -2.78
CA GLY A 163 -0.54 -9.81 -2.39
C GLY A 163 -1.85 -9.05 -2.60
N TYR A 164 -1.93 -7.78 -2.19
CA TYR A 164 -3.11 -6.94 -2.38
C TYR A 164 -3.46 -6.78 -3.85
N LYS A 165 -2.46 -6.45 -4.69
CA LYS A 165 -2.63 -6.35 -6.16
C LYS A 165 -3.07 -7.67 -6.78
N SER A 166 -2.47 -8.78 -6.38
CA SER A 166 -2.85 -10.12 -6.87
C SER A 166 -4.29 -10.46 -6.49
N PHE A 167 -4.68 -10.23 -5.23
CA PHE A 167 -6.05 -10.45 -4.75
C PHE A 167 -7.05 -9.56 -5.49
N GLN A 168 -6.77 -8.26 -5.60
CA GLN A 168 -7.59 -7.31 -6.33
C GLN A 168 -7.80 -7.74 -7.78
N LYS A 169 -6.74 -8.22 -8.46
CA LYS A 169 -6.83 -8.68 -9.84
C LYS A 169 -7.63 -9.99 -9.96
N SER A 170 -7.45 -10.94 -9.03
CA SER A 170 -8.23 -12.18 -9.01
C SER A 170 -9.72 -11.96 -8.75
N HIS A 171 -10.06 -10.93 -7.98
CA HIS A 171 -11.44 -10.53 -7.71
C HIS A 171 -11.98 -9.46 -8.69
N LYS A 172 -11.18 -8.96 -9.63
CA LYS A 172 -11.59 -7.92 -10.59
C LYS A 172 -12.73 -8.38 -11.52
N SER A 173 -12.94 -9.68 -11.65
CA SER A 173 -14.07 -10.26 -12.39
C SER A 173 -15.39 -10.26 -11.60
N THR A 174 -15.42 -9.88 -10.31
CA THR A 174 -16.65 -9.89 -9.50
C THR A 174 -16.71 -8.78 -8.42
N VAL A 175 -17.53 -7.77 -8.70
CA VAL A 175 -18.48 -7.02 -7.83
C VAL A 175 -18.16 -5.68 -7.15
N LEU A 176 -16.92 -5.23 -6.96
CA LEU A 176 -16.62 -3.98 -6.21
C LEU A 176 -15.85 -2.95 -7.05
N SER A 177 -16.30 -1.70 -7.09
CA SER A 177 -15.56 -0.62 -7.75
C SER A 177 -14.29 -0.25 -6.97
N ASP A 178 -13.34 0.43 -7.62
CA ASP A 178 -12.09 0.87 -6.97
C ASP A 178 -12.38 1.79 -5.76
N LEU A 179 -13.43 2.60 -5.83
CA LEU A 179 -13.88 3.46 -4.74
C LEU A 179 -14.49 2.65 -3.58
N ASP A 180 -15.26 1.61 -3.89
CA ASP A 180 -15.83 0.74 -2.86
C ASP A 180 -14.73 -0.01 -2.10
N GLN A 181 -13.76 -0.55 -2.84
CA GLN A 181 -12.59 -1.22 -2.27
C GLN A 181 -11.82 -0.27 -1.33
N GLN A 182 -11.57 0.97 -1.78
CA GLN A 182 -10.87 1.97 -0.99
C GLN A 182 -11.66 2.37 0.26
N TYR A 183 -12.97 2.51 0.16
CA TYR A 183 -13.85 2.84 1.27
C TYR A 183 -13.85 1.73 2.34
N ILE A 184 -13.99 0.47 1.92
CA ILE A 184 -13.90 -0.70 2.82
C ILE A 184 -12.52 -0.77 3.48
N ASN A 185 -11.45 -0.57 2.71
CA ASN A 185 -10.08 -0.57 3.22
C ASN A 185 -9.87 0.51 4.30
N TYR A 186 -10.42 1.71 4.12
CA TYR A 186 -10.32 2.77 5.13
C TYR A 186 -11.08 2.46 6.40
N ILE A 187 -12.34 2.01 6.31
CA ILE A 187 -13.12 1.60 7.47
C ILE A 187 -12.40 0.49 8.25
N PHE A 188 -11.94 -0.54 7.54
CA PHE A 188 -11.27 -1.68 8.15
C PHE A 188 -9.92 -1.29 8.77
N SER A 189 -9.17 -0.40 8.11
CA SER A 189 -7.93 0.16 8.64
C SER A 189 -8.15 0.89 9.95
N ILE A 190 -9.19 1.74 10.04
CA ILE A 190 -9.51 2.46 11.27
C ILE A 190 -9.79 1.47 12.40
N VAL A 191 -10.59 0.43 12.17
CA VAL A 191 -10.92 -0.58 13.19
C VAL A 191 -9.66 -1.34 13.63
N LEU A 192 -8.91 -1.91 12.68
CA LEU A 192 -7.72 -2.72 13.02
C LEU A 192 -6.62 -1.90 13.68
N LEU A 193 -6.33 -0.70 13.16
CA LEU A 193 -5.29 0.15 13.70
C LEU A 193 -5.68 0.73 15.05
N SER A 194 -6.97 0.99 15.30
CA SER A 194 -7.45 1.40 16.63
C SER A 194 -7.24 0.29 17.65
N VAL A 195 -7.61 -0.96 17.32
CA VAL A 195 -7.38 -2.12 18.20
C VAL A 195 -5.89 -2.32 18.46
N ALA A 196 -5.05 -2.20 17.42
CA ALA A 196 -3.60 -2.31 17.55
C ALA A 196 -2.93 -1.12 18.26
N SER A 197 -3.62 0.02 18.38
CA SER A 197 -3.13 1.22 19.07
C SER A 197 -3.43 1.22 20.57
N HIS A 198 -4.30 0.32 21.06
CA HIS A 198 -4.47 0.14 22.49
C HIS A 198 -3.11 -0.25 23.09
N PRO A 199 -2.60 0.50 24.08
CA PRO A 199 -1.44 0.05 24.81
C PRO A 199 -1.85 -1.25 25.47
N THR A 200 -1.34 -2.38 24.97
CA THR A 200 -1.22 -3.56 25.81
C THR A 200 -0.42 -3.10 27.00
N VAL A 201 -1.12 -2.91 28.11
CA VAL A 201 -0.53 -2.70 29.42
C VAL A 201 0.31 -3.95 29.67
N VAL A 202 1.56 -3.91 29.22
CA VAL A 202 2.62 -4.76 29.75
C VAL A 202 2.74 -4.29 31.18
N ARG A 203 1.96 -4.90 32.07
CA ARG A 203 2.27 -4.92 33.49
C ARG A 203 3.67 -5.51 33.57
N TYR A 204 4.63 -4.65 33.86
CA TYR A 204 5.88 -5.09 34.45
C TYR A 204 5.49 -5.75 35.78
N CYS A 205 5.49 -7.09 35.81
CA CYS A 205 5.77 -7.85 37.00
C CYS A 205 7.25 -8.20 36.98
#